data_AF-A0A8T5H2X8-F1
#
_entry.id   AF-A0A8T5H2X8-F1
#
_cell.length_a   1.000
_cell.length_b   1.000
_cell.length_c   1.000
_cell.angle_alpha   90.00
_cell.angle_beta   90.00
_cell.angle_gamma   90.00
#
_symmetry.space_group_name_H-M   'P 1'
#
loop_
_entity.id
_entity.type
_entity.pdbx_description
1 polymer ?
#
loop_
_entity_poly.entity_id
_entity_poly.type
_entity_poly.pdbx_seq_one_letter_code
_entity_poly.pdbx_strand_id
1 'polypeptide(L)'
;MVLYDTELQKALEKIKAENAKTVCIQLPDGMKPLANEIQATIEKETSARVLIWLGSNFGACDMPLGLDRLGVDLVISWGHNKFRKEVGW
;
A
#
# COMPACT_ATOMS: atom_id res chain seq x y z
N MET A 1 -19.72 0.52 9.18
CA MET A 1 -19.08 1.67 9.84
C MET A 1 -17.59 1.56 9.56
N VAL A 2 -16.99 2.55 8.90
CA VAL A 2 -15.56 2.56 8.60
C VAL A 2 -14.85 3.25 9.77
N LEU A 3 -13.90 2.57 10.42
CA LEU A 3 -13.20 3.08 11.61
C LEU A 3 -12.13 4.13 11.29
N TYR A 4 -11.57 4.10 10.08
CA TYR A 4 -10.45 4.95 9.67
C TYR A 4 -10.69 5.50 8.26
N ASP A 5 -10.34 6.76 8.03
CA ASP A 5 -10.24 7.29 6.67
C ASP A 5 -9.00 6.71 5.98
N THR A 6 -9.20 6.02 4.86
CA THR A 6 -8.12 5.40 4.09
C THR A 6 -7.44 6.37 3.12
N GLU A 7 -7.94 7.59 2.96
CA GLU A 7 -7.45 8.55 1.95
C GLU A 7 -7.34 7.91 0.55
N LEU A 8 -8.26 7.00 0.18
CA LEU A 8 -8.11 6.16 -1.01
C LEU A 8 -7.96 6.95 -2.32
N GLN A 9 -8.58 8.13 -2.42
CA GLN A 9 -8.42 9.00 -3.58
C GLN A 9 -6.97 9.42 -3.80
N LYS A 10 -6.23 9.73 -2.73
CA LYS A 10 -4.81 10.09 -2.80
C LYS A 10 -3.95 8.92 -3.28
N ALA A 11 -4.29 7.70 -2.87
CA ALA A 11 -3.65 6.49 -3.38
C ALA A 11 -3.90 6.34 -4.90
N LEU A 12 -5.14 6.52 -5.35
CA LEU A 12 -5.50 6.47 -6.78
C LEU A 12 -4.76 7.53 -7.62
N GLU A 13 -4.73 8.77 -7.15
CA GLU A 13 -4.00 9.86 -7.81
C GLU A 13 -2.52 9.53 -7.94
N LYS A 14 -1.90 9.00 -6.88
CA LYS A 14 -0.49 8.61 -6.88
C LYS A 14 -0.21 7.46 -7.87
N ILE A 15 -1.06 6.43 -7.90
CA ILE A 15 -0.95 5.30 -8.84
C ILE A 15 -0.99 5.81 -10.29
N LYS A 16 -1.95 6.69 -10.61
CA LYS A 16 -2.11 7.27 -11.94
C LYS A 16 -0.91 8.16 -12.32
N ALA A 17 -0.44 8.99 -11.40
CA ALA A 17 0.69 9.88 -11.62
C ALA A 17 2.00 9.12 -11.90
N GLU A 18 2.22 8.00 -11.20
CA GLU A 18 3.41 7.13 -11.40
C GLU A 18 3.21 6.13 -12.55
N ASN A 19 2.02 6.06 -13.16
CA ASN A 19 1.64 5.05 -14.15
C ASN A 19 1.99 3.60 -13.71
N ALA A 20 1.80 3.32 -12.42
CA ALA A 20 2.16 2.04 -11.82
C ALA A 20 1.26 0.91 -12.34
N LYS A 21 1.85 -0.21 -12.77
CA LYS A 21 1.14 -1.37 -13.33
C LYS A 21 0.93 -2.47 -12.30
N THR A 22 1.87 -2.66 -11.38
CA THR A 22 1.72 -3.56 -10.23
C THR A 22 1.92 -2.76 -8.94
N VAL A 23 0.88 -2.71 -8.12
CA VAL A 23 0.88 -1.99 -6.84
C VAL A 23 0.81 -3.01 -5.71
N CYS A 24 1.69 -2.90 -4.71
CA CYS A 24 1.57 -3.68 -3.48
C CYS A 24 0.95 -2.81 -2.38
N ILE A 25 -0.10 -3.31 -1.73
CA ILE A 25 -0.71 -2.66 -0.57
C ILE A 25 -0.29 -3.36 0.73
N GLN A 26 0.07 -2.57 1.73
CA GLN A 26 0.43 -3.03 3.06
C GLN A 26 -0.46 -2.36 4.11
N LEU A 27 -1.09 -3.16 4.98
CA LEU A 27 -2.05 -2.72 5.99
C LEU A 27 -1.66 -3.28 7.37
N PRO A 28 -1.77 -2.49 8.44
CA PRO A 28 -1.66 -3.02 9.81
C PRO A 28 -2.82 -3.98 10.09
N ASP A 29 -2.68 -4.86 11.08
CA ASP A 29 -3.65 -5.92 11.35
C ASP A 29 -5.09 -5.43 11.53
N GLY A 30 -5.27 -4.28 12.20
CA GLY A 30 -6.58 -3.66 12.39
C GLY A 30 -7.24 -3.14 11.10
N MET A 31 -6.49 -2.97 10.02
CA MET A 31 -6.98 -2.50 8.71
C MET A 31 -6.98 -3.58 7.63
N LYS A 32 -6.37 -4.75 7.86
CA LYS A 32 -6.40 -5.88 6.91
C LYS A 32 -7.81 -6.28 6.45
N PRO A 33 -8.88 -6.18 7.26
CA PRO A 33 -10.25 -6.43 6.76
C PRO A 33 -10.69 -5.52 5.60
N LEU A 34 -10.08 -4.35 5.44
CA LEU A 34 -10.37 -3.41 4.35
C LEU A 34 -9.60 -3.72 3.07
N ALA A 35 -8.64 -4.66 3.08
CA ALA A 35 -7.73 -4.90 1.97
C ALA A 35 -8.45 -5.23 0.66
N ASN A 36 -9.48 -6.07 0.72
CA ASN A 36 -10.25 -6.48 -0.45
C ASN A 36 -11.03 -5.32 -1.07
N GLU A 37 -11.59 -4.43 -0.24
CA GLU A 37 -12.31 -3.24 -0.71
C GLU A 37 -11.35 -2.26 -1.38
N ILE A 38 -10.21 -1.98 -0.74
CA ILE A 38 -9.15 -1.11 -1.27
C ILE A 38 -8.63 -1.66 -2.61
N GLN A 39 -8.31 -2.96 -2.66
CA GLN A 39 -7.89 -3.62 -3.90
C GLN A 39 -8.93 -3.42 -5.00
N ALA A 40 -10.20 -3.79 -4.73
CA ALA A 40 -11.25 -3.76 -5.74
C ALA A 40 -11.46 -2.34 -6.30
N THR A 41 -11.38 -1.31 -5.45
CA THR A 41 -11.47 0.08 -5.90
C THR A 41 -10.25 0.48 -6.74
N ILE A 42 -9.03 0.13 -6.34
CA ILE A 42 -7.82 0.45 -7.12
C ILE A 42 -7.88 -0.20 -8.50
N GLU A 43 -8.22 -1.49 -8.57
CA GLU A 43 -8.28 -2.24 -9.83
C GLU A 43 -9.44 -1.78 -10.73
N LYS A 44 -10.51 -1.23 -10.14
CA LYS A 44 -11.62 -0.64 -10.90
C LYS A 44 -11.28 0.73 -11.48
N GLU A 45 -10.61 1.58 -10.70
CA GLU A 45 -10.38 3.00 -11.02
C GLU A 45 -9.03 3.27 -11.71
N THR A 46 -8.21 2.22 -11.85
CA THR A 46 -6.88 2.25 -12.49
C THR A 46 -6.66 1.00 -13.32
N SER A 47 -5.60 0.96 -14.14
CA SER A 47 -5.17 -0.26 -14.84
C SER A 47 -4.16 -1.10 -14.04
N ALA A 48 -3.94 -0.78 -12.76
CA ALA A 48 -2.96 -1.46 -11.94
C ALA A 48 -3.49 -2.79 -11.41
N ARG A 49 -2.65 -3.83 -11.41
CA ARG A 49 -2.87 -5.06 -10.63
C ARG A 49 -2.45 -4.82 -9.19
N VAL A 50 -3.25 -5.26 -8.23
CA VAL A 50 -2.93 -5.11 -6.80
C VAL A 50 -2.45 -6.43 -6.20
N LEU A 51 -1.38 -6.34 -5.41
CA LEU A 51 -0.89 -7.41 -4.54
C LEU A 51 -1.10 -7.03 -3.08
N ILE A 52 -1.75 -7.89 -2.30
CA ILE A 52 -1.93 -7.67 -0.86
C ILE A 52 -0.75 -8.27 -0.09
N TRP A 53 -0.03 -7.46 0.67
CA TRP A 53 0.99 -7.94 1.60
C TRP A 53 0.35 -8.57 2.84
N LEU A 54 0.41 -9.90 2.94
CA LEU A 54 -0.14 -10.66 4.07
C LEU A 54 0.83 -10.80 5.26
N GLY A 55 2.06 -10.29 5.12
CA GLY A 55 3.06 -10.30 6.21
C GLY A 55 2.72 -9.31 7.33
N SER A 56 3.72 -9.02 8.15
CA SER A 56 3.62 -8.01 9.21
C SER A 56 3.56 -6.59 8.64
N ASN A 57 2.97 -5.70 9.42
CA ASN A 57 3.10 -4.26 9.32
C ASN A 57 2.96 -3.67 10.72
N PHE A 58 4.02 -3.79 11.53
CA PHE A 58 4.03 -3.27 12.91
C PHE A 58 4.29 -1.76 12.99
N GLY A 59 4.80 -1.16 11.92
CA GLY A 59 5.23 0.22 11.90
C GLY A 59 5.82 0.63 10.55
N ALA A 60 6.11 1.92 10.39
CA ALA A 60 6.74 2.44 9.18
C ALA A 60 8.14 1.85 8.90
N CYS A 61 8.77 1.23 9.90
CA CYS A 61 10.04 0.52 9.76
C CYS A 61 9.89 -0.88 9.15
N ASP A 62 8.68 -1.44 9.11
CA ASP A 62 8.38 -2.82 8.68
C ASP A 62 7.99 -2.86 7.20
N MET A 63 8.80 -2.25 6.33
CA MET A 63 8.51 -2.21 4.90
C MET A 63 8.85 -3.55 4.22
N PRO A 64 7.98 -4.05 3.31
CA PRO A 64 8.25 -5.28 2.57
C PRO A 64 9.49 -5.15 1.69
N LEU A 65 10.40 -6.11 1.79
CA LEU A 65 11.65 -6.17 1.03
C LEU A 65 11.53 -7.14 -0.16
N GLY A 66 12.33 -6.91 -1.20
CA GLY A 66 12.42 -7.80 -2.36
C GLY A 66 11.27 -7.70 -3.35
N LEU A 67 10.42 -6.67 -3.25
CA LEU A 67 9.28 -6.46 -4.12
C LEU A 67 9.67 -6.08 -5.56
N ASP A 68 10.89 -5.57 -5.75
CA ASP A 68 11.51 -5.34 -7.05
C ASP A 68 11.54 -6.61 -7.91
N ARG A 69 11.83 -7.76 -7.28
CA ARG A 69 11.86 -9.08 -7.96
C ARG A 69 10.48 -9.56 -8.39
N LEU A 70 9.41 -9.01 -7.80
CA LEU A 70 8.03 -9.30 -8.14
C LEU A 70 7.47 -8.30 -9.17
N GLY A 71 8.30 -7.36 -9.65
CA GLY A 71 7.89 -6.32 -10.58
C GLY A 71 6.87 -5.35 -10.00
N VAL A 72 6.94 -5.08 -8.68
CA VAL A 72 6.11 -4.07 -8.03
C VAL A 72 6.66 -2.69 -8.34
N ASP A 73 5.82 -1.82 -8.90
CA ASP A 73 6.18 -0.46 -9.28
C ASP A 73 5.96 0.52 -8.11
N LEU A 74 4.99 0.24 -7.24
CA LEU A 74 4.61 1.12 -6.14
C LEU A 74 4.15 0.31 -4.92
N VAL A 75 4.58 0.73 -3.73
CA VAL A 75 4.06 0.24 -2.45
C VAL A 75 3.26 1.35 -1.78
N ILE A 76 2.05 1.03 -1.35
CA ILE A 76 1.22 1.92 -0.54
C ILE A 76 1.04 1.26 0.83
N SER A 77 1.61 1.88 1.86
CA SER A 77 1.56 1.40 3.24
C SER A 77 0.70 2.35 4.08
N TRP A 78 -0.34 1.78 4.72
CA TRP A 78 -1.28 2.52 5.57
C TRP A 78 -0.93 2.41 7.05
N GLY A 79 -1.51 3.30 7.86
CA GLY A 79 -1.49 3.21 9.32
C GLY A 79 -0.28 3.84 9.99
N HIS A 80 0.73 4.26 9.23
CA HIS A 80 1.96 4.83 9.78
C HIS A 80 2.42 6.08 9.02
N ASN A 81 3.02 7.01 9.76
CA ASN A 81 3.72 8.14 9.16
C ASN A 81 4.94 7.67 8.38
N LYS A 82 5.41 8.47 7.42
CA LYS A 82 6.65 8.19 6.69
C LYS A 82 7.80 7.91 7.67
N PHE A 83 8.44 6.76 7.51
CA PHE A 83 9.65 6.46 8.25
C PHE A 83 10.75 7.45 7.84
N ARG A 84 11.19 8.26 8.80
CA ARG A 84 12.32 9.18 8.61
C ARG A 84 13.55 8.56 9.25
N LYS A 85 14.49 8.16 8.42
CA LYS A 85 15.80 7.68 8.86
C LYS A 85 16.88 8.53 8.23
N GLU A 86 17.68 9.17 9.07
CA GLU A 86 18.74 10.08 8.62
C GLU A 86 20.10 9.36 8.50
N VAL A 87 20.36 8.29 9.27
CA VAL A 87 21.63 7.53 9.23
C VAL A 87 21.43 6.04 9.62
N GLY A 88 22.15 5.13 8.98
CA GLY A 88 22.43 3.75 9.43
C GLY A 88 21.32 2.69 9.29
N TRP A 89 21.61 1.45 9.73
CA TRP A 89 20.63 0.49 10.24
C TRP A 89 20.43 0.69 11.73
#